data_AF-A0ABD1VGR4-F1
#
_entry.id   AF-A0ABD1VGR4-F1
#
_cell.length_a   1.000
_cell.length_b   1.000
_cell.length_c   1.000
_cell.angle_alpha   90.00
_cell.angle_beta   90.00
_cell.angle_gamma   90.00
#
_symmetry.space_group_name_H-M   'P 1'
#
loop_
_entity.id
_entity.type
_entity.pdbx_description
1 polymer ?
#
loop_
_entity_poly.entity_id
_entity_poly.type
_entity_poly.pdbx_seq_one_letter_code
_entity_poly.pdbx_strand_id
1 'polypeptide(L)'
;MLEIFKGKYTLNWMSGNPKRKQLEWEQTTLTEGRRLHHQLAEARLSVGVTVESGADAGSNSRVHFTAKSATSDQKSCIWAEILKFQNLTRMKNVGKMGIHYLQRLNAANVPKDLIEKGQNRVIEASLTLIRERAKLKGELLRALGGVVASTSLLGVPLGHNSSFLQGPAFAPPRIREAIWCDSTNSTTEEGKDLNDPRVLTDVGDVPVQELRDCGVDDDRLMSIITESVKLVMEEDPLRPLVLGGDHSISFPVVRAVSEKLGGPVDILHLDAHPDIYHSFEGNKYSHASSFARIMEGGYARRLLQVGIRSITKEGREQGKRFGVEQYEMRTFSRDRQLLENLKLGEGVKGVYISVDVDCLDPAFAPGVSHIEPGGLSFRDVLNILHNLKGDVVAADLVEFNPQRDTVDGMTAMVAAKLVRELTAKMSK
;
A
#
# COMPACT_ATOMS: atom_id res chain seq x y z
N MET A 1 28.22 7.85 -17.10
CA MET A 1 28.76 9.05 -17.76
C MET A 1 28.68 8.83 -19.27
N LEU A 2 28.01 9.71 -20.01
CA LEU A 2 27.79 9.57 -21.46
C LEU A 2 28.49 10.73 -22.17
N GLU A 3 29.51 10.44 -22.98
CA GLU A 3 30.04 11.37 -23.98
C GLU A 3 29.36 11.12 -25.33
N ILE A 4 28.90 12.19 -25.98
CA ILE A 4 28.25 12.15 -27.30
C ILE A 4 29.33 12.41 -28.35
N PHE A 5 29.70 11.39 -29.13
CA PHE A 5 30.38 11.57 -30.41
C PHE A 5 29.53 10.99 -31.54
N LYS A 6 29.16 11.87 -32.49
CA LYS A 6 28.60 11.59 -33.83
C LYS A 6 27.88 10.24 -33.98
N GLY A 7 26.59 10.19 -33.61
CA GLY A 7 25.65 9.18 -34.10
C GLY A 7 25.89 7.72 -33.68
N LYS A 8 26.74 7.47 -32.67
CA LYS A 8 26.88 6.16 -32.04
C LYS A 8 26.33 6.21 -30.61
N TYR A 9 25.37 5.33 -30.31
CA TYR A 9 24.85 5.14 -28.96
C TYR A 9 25.46 3.86 -28.38
N THR A 10 26.01 3.94 -27.17
CA THR A 10 26.73 2.83 -26.53
C THR A 10 26.15 2.57 -25.14
N LEU A 11 25.65 1.34 -24.92
CA LEU A 11 25.20 0.88 -23.60
C LEU A 11 26.34 0.12 -22.92
N ASN A 12 26.70 0.48 -21.69
CA ASN A 12 27.73 -0.21 -20.91
C ASN A 12 27.09 -1.01 -19.77
N TRP A 13 27.47 -2.28 -19.60
CA TRP A 13 27.01 -3.15 -18.51
C TRP A 13 28.19 -3.81 -17.78
N MET A 14 28.28 -3.68 -16.46
CA MET A 14 29.29 -4.35 -15.61
C MET A 14 28.72 -5.63 -14.99
N SER A 15 29.46 -6.73 -15.08
CA SER A 15 29.06 -8.02 -14.51
C SER A 15 30.09 -8.55 -13.52
N GLY A 16 29.62 -9.00 -12.35
CA GLY A 16 30.41 -9.78 -11.40
C GLY A 16 30.22 -11.28 -11.62
N ASN A 17 31.25 -11.97 -12.11
CA ASN A 17 31.46 -13.44 -12.20
C ASN A 17 30.76 -14.23 -13.36
N PRO A 18 31.37 -15.32 -13.90
CA PRO A 18 31.67 -15.39 -15.34
C PRO A 18 31.01 -16.56 -16.11
N LYS A 19 31.01 -16.39 -17.44
CA LYS A 19 30.75 -17.34 -18.53
C LYS A 19 29.31 -17.84 -18.76
N ARG A 20 28.60 -18.39 -17.76
CA ARG A 20 27.25 -18.98 -18.03
C ARG A 20 26.15 -17.92 -18.24
N LYS A 21 26.19 -16.84 -17.44
CA LYS A 21 25.27 -15.70 -17.57
C LYS A 21 25.57 -14.83 -18.80
N GLN A 22 26.79 -14.89 -19.33
CA GLN A 22 27.22 -14.09 -20.48
C GLN A 22 26.61 -14.65 -21.79
N LEU A 23 26.62 -15.97 -21.99
CA LEU A 23 26.02 -16.64 -23.14
C LEU A 23 24.48 -16.47 -23.19
N GLU A 24 23.79 -16.60 -22.06
CA GLU A 24 22.33 -16.40 -21.97
C GLU A 24 21.93 -14.93 -22.22
N TRP A 25 22.74 -13.98 -21.74
CA TRP A 25 22.56 -12.56 -22.01
C TRP A 25 22.79 -12.22 -23.49
N GLU A 26 23.85 -12.76 -24.11
CA GLU A 26 24.14 -12.57 -25.54
C GLU A 26 23.00 -13.09 -26.41
N GLN A 27 22.48 -14.29 -26.12
CA GLN A 27 21.35 -14.86 -26.87
C GLN A 27 20.05 -14.05 -26.70
N THR A 28 19.73 -13.64 -25.47
CA THR A 28 18.50 -12.86 -25.18
C THR A 28 18.56 -11.48 -25.83
N THR A 29 19.72 -10.82 -25.74
CA THR A 29 19.96 -9.48 -26.28
C THR A 29 20.00 -9.49 -27.81
N LEU A 30 20.58 -10.53 -28.42
CA LEU A 30 20.53 -10.73 -29.88
C LEU A 30 19.11 -11.00 -30.38
N THR A 31 18.32 -11.77 -29.63
CA THR A 31 16.94 -12.13 -30.02
C THR A 31 16.02 -10.92 -29.97
N GLU A 32 16.02 -10.19 -28.85
CA GLU A 32 15.20 -8.97 -28.71
C GLU A 32 15.75 -7.83 -29.58
N GLY A 33 17.07 -7.75 -29.80
CA GLY A 33 17.68 -6.79 -30.72
C GLY A 33 17.28 -7.01 -32.18
N ARG A 34 17.16 -8.28 -32.62
CA ARG A 34 16.60 -8.63 -33.94
C ARG A 34 15.10 -8.32 -34.03
N ARG A 35 14.36 -8.47 -32.93
CA ARG A 35 12.93 -8.11 -32.88
C ARG A 35 12.73 -6.60 -33.03
N LEU A 36 13.56 -5.81 -32.34
CA LEU A 36 13.58 -4.34 -32.47
C LEU A 36 13.98 -3.92 -33.90
N HIS A 37 14.97 -4.57 -34.50
CA HIS A 37 15.33 -4.36 -35.91
C HIS A 37 14.15 -4.63 -36.85
N HIS A 38 13.37 -5.69 -36.62
CA HIS A 38 12.19 -6.00 -37.43
C HIS A 38 11.07 -4.97 -37.29
N GLN A 39 10.80 -4.49 -36.06
CA GLN A 39 9.82 -3.44 -35.80
C GLN A 39 10.22 -2.08 -36.39
N LEU A 40 11.52 -1.75 -36.37
CA LEU A 40 12.04 -0.50 -36.96
C LEU A 40 12.14 -0.58 -38.50
N ALA A 41 12.32 -1.78 -39.07
CA ALA A 41 12.26 -2.00 -40.51
C ALA A 41 10.84 -1.79 -41.07
N GLU A 42 9.79 -2.14 -40.33
CA GLU A 42 8.39 -1.83 -40.67
C GLU A 42 8.13 -0.31 -40.70
N ALA A 43 8.89 0.47 -39.92
CA ALA A 43 8.87 1.94 -39.93
C ALA A 43 9.76 2.59 -41.03
N ARG A 44 10.28 1.81 -41.99
CA ARG A 44 11.22 2.23 -43.07
C ARG A 44 12.53 2.87 -42.58
N LEU A 45 12.99 2.55 -41.37
CA LEU A 45 14.25 3.06 -40.81
C LEU A 45 15.34 1.98 -40.88
N SER A 46 16.43 2.23 -41.61
CA SER A 46 17.59 1.33 -41.65
C SER A 46 18.47 1.49 -40.40
N VAL A 47 18.26 0.62 -39.41
CA VAL A 47 19.03 0.59 -38.14
C VAL A 47 19.82 -0.71 -38.04
N GLY A 48 21.15 -0.66 -38.01
CA GLY A 48 22.01 -1.81 -37.74
C GLY A 48 22.26 -2.00 -36.24
N VAL A 49 22.20 -3.25 -35.77
CA VAL A 49 22.53 -3.63 -34.39
C VAL A 49 23.78 -4.49 -34.39
N THR A 50 24.81 -4.07 -33.64
CA THR A 50 26.02 -4.88 -33.40
C THR A 50 26.24 -5.09 -31.92
N VAL A 51 26.64 -6.30 -31.54
CA VAL A 51 26.96 -6.68 -30.15
C VAL A 51 28.47 -6.94 -30.09
N GLU A 52 29.19 -6.20 -29.27
CA GLU A 52 30.58 -6.45 -28.93
C GLU A 52 30.64 -7.18 -27.58
N SER A 53 31.07 -8.43 -27.59
CA SER A 53 31.33 -9.22 -26.38
C SER A 53 32.70 -8.85 -25.81
N GLY A 54 32.76 -8.51 -24.52
CA GLY A 54 34.02 -8.33 -23.83
C GLY A 54 34.78 -9.66 -23.69
N ALA A 55 36.08 -9.67 -24.03
CA ALA A 55 36.89 -10.88 -24.15
C ALA A 55 37.30 -11.52 -22.81
N ASP A 56 37.22 -10.78 -21.68
CA ASP A 56 37.73 -11.22 -20.38
C ASP A 56 36.71 -11.08 -19.23
N ALA A 57 36.91 -11.86 -18.17
CA ALA A 57 36.09 -11.78 -16.96
C ALA A 57 36.20 -10.38 -16.32
N GLY A 58 35.08 -9.65 -16.29
CA GLY A 58 35.00 -8.26 -15.81
C GLY A 58 34.96 -7.19 -16.91
N SER A 59 34.98 -7.57 -18.19
CA SER A 59 34.80 -6.63 -19.30
C SER A 59 33.32 -6.39 -19.64
N ASN A 60 32.99 -5.14 -19.98
CA ASN A 60 31.63 -4.73 -20.33
C ASN A 60 31.29 -5.17 -21.76
N SER A 61 30.23 -5.96 -21.94
CA SER A 61 29.63 -6.17 -23.27
C SER A 61 28.83 -4.94 -23.68
N ARG A 62 28.92 -4.56 -24.97
CA ARG A 62 28.30 -3.35 -25.52
C ARG A 62 27.35 -3.70 -26.66
N VAL A 63 26.20 -3.04 -26.68
CA VAL A 63 25.26 -3.09 -27.81
C VAL A 63 25.28 -1.73 -28.49
N HIS A 64 25.53 -1.74 -29.79
CA HIS A 64 25.61 -0.57 -30.64
C HIS A 64 24.42 -0.54 -31.60
N PHE A 65 23.72 0.59 -31.61
CA PHE A 65 22.69 0.89 -32.60
C PHE A 65 23.23 1.94 -33.56
N THR A 66 23.17 1.67 -34.86
CA THR A 66 23.64 2.58 -35.92
C THR A 66 22.52 2.85 -36.91
N ALA A 67 22.22 4.12 -37.18
CA ALA A 67 21.22 4.51 -38.18
C ALA A 67 21.90 5.30 -39.30
N LYS A 68 21.70 4.90 -40.56
CA LYS A 68 22.13 5.69 -41.73
C LYS A 68 21.04 6.71 -42.03
N SER A 69 21.35 8.00 -41.82
CA SER A 69 20.52 9.19 -42.09
C SER A 69 19.07 9.13 -41.58
N ALA A 70 18.81 9.82 -40.46
CA ALA A 70 17.47 10.01 -39.90
C ALA A 70 17.19 11.51 -39.66
N THR A 71 15.97 11.95 -39.95
CA THR A 71 15.45 13.29 -39.57
C THR A 71 15.34 13.42 -38.04
N SER A 72 15.15 14.63 -37.50
CA SER A 72 15.03 14.84 -36.03
C SER A 72 13.91 13.99 -35.42
N ASP A 73 12.78 13.91 -36.09
CA ASP A 73 11.57 13.25 -35.59
C ASP A 73 11.74 11.73 -35.58
N GLN A 74 12.44 11.20 -36.59
CA GLN A 74 12.81 9.79 -36.66
C GLN A 74 13.81 9.40 -35.56
N LYS A 75 14.73 10.30 -35.17
CA LYS A 75 15.65 10.05 -34.04
C LYS A 75 14.91 9.94 -32.70
N SER A 76 13.85 10.73 -32.51
CA SER A 76 13.00 10.69 -31.31
C SER A 76 12.21 9.38 -31.20
N CYS A 77 11.65 8.89 -32.32
CA CYS A 77 10.98 7.59 -32.36
C CYS A 77 11.94 6.43 -32.07
N ILE A 78 13.14 6.46 -32.66
CA ILE A 78 14.19 5.46 -32.39
C ILE A 78 14.59 5.49 -30.89
N TRP A 79 14.70 6.68 -30.30
CA TRP A 79 14.97 6.85 -28.87
C TRP A 79 13.90 6.24 -27.97
N ALA A 80 12.62 6.45 -28.28
CA ALA A 80 11.50 5.91 -27.52
C ALA A 80 11.49 4.36 -27.54
N GLU A 81 11.79 3.76 -28.69
CA GLU A 81 11.86 2.30 -28.81
C GLU A 81 13.09 1.70 -28.13
N ILE A 82 14.25 2.39 -28.15
CA ILE A 82 15.43 1.98 -27.37
C ILE A 82 15.14 2.04 -25.85
N LEU A 83 14.40 3.05 -25.37
CA LEU A 83 13.96 3.13 -23.98
C LEU A 83 12.99 2.01 -23.59
N LYS A 84 12.05 1.65 -24.48
CA LYS A 84 11.17 0.48 -24.27
C LYS A 84 11.97 -0.81 -24.19
N PHE A 85 12.96 -1.00 -25.05
CA PHE A 85 13.86 -2.16 -25.00
C PHE A 85 14.65 -2.22 -23.68
N GLN A 86 15.16 -1.09 -23.19
CA GLN A 86 15.82 -1.01 -21.88
C GLN A 86 14.88 -1.40 -20.74
N ASN A 87 13.63 -0.95 -20.77
CA ASN A 87 12.65 -1.28 -19.74
C ASN A 87 12.22 -2.75 -19.80
N LEU A 88 12.04 -3.33 -20.99
CA LEU A 88 11.69 -4.75 -21.18
C LEU A 88 12.79 -5.71 -20.70
N THR A 89 14.05 -5.40 -20.98
CA THR A 89 15.20 -6.18 -20.50
C THR A 89 15.44 -6.01 -18.99
N ARG A 90 15.06 -4.87 -18.42
CA ARG A 90 15.08 -4.63 -16.97
C ARG A 90 13.94 -5.38 -16.27
N MET A 91 12.72 -5.37 -16.81
CA MET A 91 11.55 -6.05 -16.21
C MET A 91 11.63 -7.58 -16.23
N LYS A 92 12.11 -8.20 -17.32
CA LYS A 92 12.20 -9.67 -17.40
C LYS A 92 13.26 -10.28 -16.47
N ASN A 93 14.26 -9.50 -16.04
CA ASN A 93 15.28 -9.96 -15.09
C ASN A 93 14.92 -9.70 -13.62
N VAL A 94 13.86 -8.94 -13.32
CA VAL A 94 13.38 -8.71 -11.94
C VAL A 94 12.71 -9.97 -11.35
N GLY A 95 12.19 -10.87 -12.20
CA GLY A 95 11.56 -12.13 -11.76
C GLY A 95 12.51 -13.19 -11.18
N LYS A 96 13.83 -12.97 -11.17
CA LYS A 96 14.83 -13.95 -10.65
C LYS A 96 15.98 -13.32 -9.88
N MET A 97 15.90 -12.03 -9.53
CA MET A 97 16.88 -11.43 -8.63
C MET A 97 16.29 -11.37 -7.22
N GLY A 98 16.83 -12.22 -6.35
CA GLY A 98 16.79 -11.96 -4.91
C GLY A 98 17.22 -10.52 -4.69
N ILE A 99 16.54 -9.85 -3.76
CA ILE A 99 16.80 -8.48 -3.33
C ILE A 99 18.31 -8.34 -3.12
N HIS A 100 19.00 -7.76 -4.10
CA HIS A 100 20.39 -7.42 -3.93
C HIS A 100 20.39 -6.33 -2.88
N TYR A 101 20.83 -6.71 -1.68
CA TYR A 101 21.31 -5.81 -0.65
C TYR A 101 22.06 -4.67 -1.35
N LEU A 102 21.45 -3.49 -1.43
CA LEU A 102 22.24 -2.27 -1.44
C LEU A 102 23.15 -2.43 -0.23
N GLN A 103 24.46 -2.35 -0.45
CA GLN A 103 25.39 -2.19 0.66
C GLN A 103 24.79 -1.11 1.54
N ARG A 104 24.32 -1.47 2.74
CA ARG A 104 24.15 -0.48 3.80
C ARG A 104 25.43 0.32 3.72
N LEU A 105 25.34 1.62 3.38
CA LEU A 105 26.45 2.55 3.56
C LEU A 105 27.08 2.15 4.88
N ASN A 106 28.38 1.85 4.87
CA ASN A 106 29.07 1.24 6.01
C ASN A 106 28.99 2.22 7.19
N ALA A 107 27.85 2.21 7.89
CA ALA A 107 27.37 3.29 8.76
C ALA A 107 28.23 3.39 10.02
N ALA A 108 29.06 2.38 10.25
CA ALA A 108 30.14 2.40 11.23
C ALA A 108 31.09 3.59 11.06
N ASN A 109 31.24 4.13 9.83
CA ASN A 109 32.15 5.24 9.54
C ASN A 109 31.44 6.58 9.23
N VAL A 110 30.10 6.63 9.33
CA VAL A 110 29.34 7.86 9.10
C VAL A 110 29.02 8.50 10.46
N PRO A 111 29.33 9.79 10.67
CA PRO A 111 28.98 10.49 11.91
C PRO A 111 27.49 10.38 12.21
N LYS A 112 27.13 10.03 13.46
CA LYS A 112 25.74 9.85 13.88
C LYS A 112 24.88 11.11 13.64
N ASP A 113 25.46 12.30 13.83
CA ASP A 113 24.78 13.57 13.60
C ASP A 113 24.41 13.79 12.12
N LEU A 114 25.22 13.26 11.20
CA LEU A 114 24.94 13.34 9.77
C LEU A 114 23.78 12.41 9.39
N ILE A 115 23.73 11.21 9.97
CA ILE A 115 22.61 10.27 9.79
C ILE A 115 21.32 10.89 10.33
N GLU A 116 21.35 11.43 11.55
CA GLU A 116 20.18 12.06 12.17
C GLU A 116 19.67 13.26 11.36
N LYS A 117 20.55 14.14 10.89
CA LYS A 117 20.18 15.24 9.99
C LYS A 117 19.56 14.72 8.69
N GLY A 118 20.11 13.65 8.11
CA GLY A 118 19.57 12.99 6.93
C GLY A 118 18.15 12.48 7.17
N GLN A 119 17.95 11.72 8.26
CA GLN A 119 16.63 11.22 8.67
C GLN A 119 15.63 12.36 8.84
N ASN A 120 16.00 13.42 9.56
CA ASN A 120 15.10 14.56 9.80
C ASN A 120 14.64 15.20 8.50
N ARG A 121 15.54 15.39 7.52
CA ARG A 121 15.20 15.97 6.22
C ARG A 121 14.30 15.06 5.39
N VAL A 122 14.53 13.75 5.41
CA VAL A 122 13.65 12.78 4.73
C VAL A 122 12.27 12.82 5.37
N ILE A 123 12.19 12.78 6.70
CA ILE A 123 10.93 12.85 7.46
C ILE A 123 10.16 14.15 7.14
N GLU A 124 10.84 15.29 7.17
CA GLU A 124 10.24 16.59 6.88
C GLU A 124 9.68 16.64 5.45
N ALA A 125 10.42 16.14 4.46
CA ALA A 125 9.97 16.07 3.07
C ALA A 125 8.74 15.15 2.94
N SER A 126 8.76 13.98 3.61
CA SER A 126 7.65 13.02 3.63
C SER A 126 6.37 13.64 4.19
N LEU A 127 6.45 14.31 5.35
CA LEU A 127 5.30 14.98 5.96
C LEU A 127 4.83 16.18 5.13
N THR A 128 5.76 16.90 4.50
CA THR A 128 5.42 18.03 3.61
C THR A 128 4.62 17.57 2.40
N LEU A 129 4.97 16.43 1.79
CA LEU A 129 4.21 15.90 0.65
C LEU A 129 2.75 15.63 1.03
N ILE A 130 2.51 15.02 2.19
CA ILE A 130 1.16 14.77 2.70
C ILE A 130 0.44 16.09 3.04
N ARG A 131 1.12 17.00 3.74
CA ARG A 131 0.56 18.31 4.12
C ARG A 131 0.08 19.11 2.92
N GLU A 132 0.93 19.29 1.92
CA GLU A 132 0.59 20.12 0.75
C GLU A 132 -0.54 19.49 -0.08
N ARG A 133 -0.59 18.15 -0.18
CA ARG A 133 -1.72 17.46 -0.82
C ARG A 133 -3.00 17.60 0.00
N ALA A 134 -2.96 17.36 1.31
CA ALA A 134 -4.12 17.53 2.18
C ALA A 134 -4.68 18.95 2.10
N LYS A 135 -3.80 19.96 2.16
CA LYS A 135 -4.17 21.37 2.04
C LYS A 135 -4.88 21.67 0.72
N LEU A 136 -4.33 21.21 -0.41
CA LEU A 136 -4.95 21.39 -1.71
C LEU A 136 -6.36 20.75 -1.77
N LYS A 137 -6.53 19.56 -1.18
CA LYS A 137 -7.83 18.89 -1.14
C LYS A 137 -8.81 19.63 -0.21
N GLY A 138 -8.38 20.04 0.98
CA GLY A 138 -9.20 20.81 1.90
C GLY A 138 -9.67 22.14 1.29
N GLU A 139 -8.77 22.90 0.65
CA GLU A 139 -9.11 24.15 -0.04
C GLU A 139 -10.14 23.94 -1.16
N LEU A 140 -9.96 22.88 -1.96
CA LEU A 140 -10.92 22.50 -3.01
C LEU A 140 -12.32 22.24 -2.43
N LEU A 141 -12.42 21.48 -1.34
CA LEU A 141 -13.70 21.15 -0.72
C LEU A 141 -14.40 22.35 -0.10
N ARG A 142 -13.64 23.19 0.60
CA ARG A 142 -14.16 24.45 1.17
C ARG A 142 -14.66 25.39 0.08
N ALA A 143 -13.99 25.41 -1.08
CA ALA A 143 -14.42 26.19 -2.25
C ALA A 143 -15.69 25.63 -2.92
N LEU A 144 -15.84 24.30 -2.99
CA LEU A 144 -17.05 23.66 -3.53
C LEU A 144 -18.27 23.83 -2.61
N GLY A 145 -18.05 23.83 -1.29
CA GLY A 145 -19.10 23.91 -0.28
C GLY A 145 -20.06 22.72 -0.26
N GLY A 146 -21.01 22.73 0.68
CA GLY A 146 -22.05 21.71 0.79
C GLY A 146 -21.54 20.34 1.25
N VAL A 147 -20.45 20.30 2.03
CA VAL A 147 -19.88 19.07 2.60
C VAL A 147 -19.52 19.30 4.07
N VAL A 148 -19.85 18.35 4.93
CA VAL A 148 -19.56 18.36 6.39
C VAL A 148 -18.44 17.38 6.72
N ALA A 149 -18.33 16.29 5.95
CA ALA A 149 -17.20 15.38 6.01
C ALA A 149 -16.90 14.83 4.62
N SER A 150 -15.63 14.77 4.26
CA SER A 150 -15.16 14.15 3.01
C SER A 150 -14.10 13.12 3.30
N THR A 151 -14.26 11.92 2.77
CA THR A 151 -13.25 10.88 2.90
C THR A 151 -12.02 11.23 2.09
N SER A 152 -10.84 11.09 2.70
CA SER A 152 -9.57 11.21 2.01
C SER A 152 -8.70 9.98 2.22
N LEU A 153 -8.28 9.37 1.12
CA LEU A 153 -7.38 8.23 1.15
C LEU A 153 -5.98 8.65 1.59
N LEU A 154 -5.39 7.88 2.50
CA LEU A 154 -3.98 7.96 2.88
C LEU A 154 -3.40 6.55 2.87
N GLY A 155 -2.44 6.26 2.01
CA GLY A 155 -1.82 4.94 2.00
C GLY A 155 -0.62 4.84 2.94
N VAL A 156 -0.49 3.69 3.60
CA VAL A 156 0.63 3.36 4.48
C VAL A 156 1.22 2.02 4.01
N PRO A 157 2.10 2.02 2.98
CA PRO A 157 2.66 0.81 2.37
C PRO A 157 3.71 0.13 3.27
N LEU A 158 3.27 -0.42 4.40
CA LEU A 158 4.08 -1.05 5.44
C LEU A 158 3.69 -2.53 5.57
N GLY A 159 4.65 -3.45 5.52
CA GLY A 159 4.39 -4.89 5.64
C GLY A 159 5.40 -5.65 6.51
N HIS A 160 6.35 -4.95 7.13
CA HIS A 160 7.45 -5.62 7.84
C HIS A 160 7.09 -6.07 9.26
N ASN A 161 5.88 -5.72 9.73
CA ASN A 161 5.34 -6.19 11.00
C ASN A 161 4.42 -7.40 10.84
N SER A 162 4.14 -7.83 9.60
CA SER A 162 3.49 -9.11 9.31
C SER A 162 4.31 -10.29 9.82
N SER A 163 3.63 -11.29 10.38
CA SER A 163 4.25 -12.51 10.90
C SER A 163 4.59 -13.55 9.82
N PHE A 164 3.90 -13.52 8.67
CA PHE A 164 4.10 -14.52 7.61
C PHE A 164 4.58 -13.91 6.28
N LEU A 165 3.83 -12.99 5.68
CA LEU A 165 4.15 -12.40 4.37
C LEU A 165 4.00 -10.88 4.40
N GLN A 166 4.99 -10.18 3.85
CA GLN A 166 5.06 -8.71 3.84
C GLN A 166 4.40 -8.07 2.60
N GLY A 167 3.67 -8.87 1.83
CA GLY A 167 3.01 -8.44 0.59
C GLY A 167 1.98 -7.30 0.74
N PRO A 168 1.33 -7.08 1.90
CA PRO A 168 0.47 -5.92 2.10
C PRO A 168 1.15 -4.57 1.84
N ALA A 169 2.48 -4.48 1.95
CA ALA A 169 3.21 -3.26 1.60
C ALA A 169 2.97 -2.77 0.16
N PHE A 170 2.48 -3.63 -0.75
CA PHE A 170 2.17 -3.29 -2.14
C PHE A 170 0.70 -2.96 -2.41
N ALA A 171 -0.15 -3.01 -1.38
CA ALA A 171 -1.60 -2.91 -1.51
C ALA A 171 -2.11 -1.52 -1.90
N PRO A 172 -1.65 -0.39 -1.31
CA PRO A 172 -2.31 0.91 -1.52
C PRO A 172 -2.41 1.33 -3.00
N PRO A 173 -1.37 1.17 -3.85
CA PRO A 173 -1.50 1.49 -5.27
C PRO A 173 -2.49 0.58 -6.02
N ARG A 174 -2.56 -0.72 -5.67
CA ARG A 174 -3.44 -1.70 -6.31
C ARG A 174 -4.91 -1.50 -5.95
N ILE A 175 -5.17 -1.09 -4.71
CA ILE A 175 -6.52 -0.71 -4.29
C ILE A 175 -7.00 0.49 -5.10
N ARG A 176 -6.15 1.52 -5.26
CA ARG A 176 -6.47 2.71 -6.07
C ARG A 176 -6.75 2.36 -7.53
N GLU A 177 -5.93 1.52 -8.13
CA GLU A 177 -6.14 1.02 -9.49
C GLU A 177 -7.52 0.35 -9.63
N ALA A 178 -7.90 -0.50 -8.66
CA ALA A 178 -9.18 -1.19 -8.66
C ALA A 178 -10.39 -0.28 -8.39
N ILE A 179 -10.25 0.79 -7.59
CA ILE A 179 -11.32 1.78 -7.35
C ILE A 179 -11.75 2.45 -8.66
N TRP A 180 -10.79 2.74 -9.54
CA TRP A 180 -10.96 3.46 -10.80
C TRP A 180 -10.88 2.56 -12.04
N CYS A 181 -11.06 1.25 -11.86
CA CYS A 181 -11.03 0.30 -12.97
C CYS A 181 -12.22 0.54 -13.92
N ASP A 182 -11.94 0.59 -15.24
CA ASP A 182 -12.92 0.84 -16.31
C ASP A 182 -14.06 -0.20 -16.36
N SER A 183 -13.89 -1.37 -15.74
CA SER A 183 -14.95 -2.37 -15.62
C SER A 183 -16.04 -1.97 -14.61
N THR A 184 -15.79 -0.95 -13.80
CA THR A 184 -16.72 -0.43 -12.78
C THR A 184 -17.25 0.94 -13.17
N ASN A 185 -18.38 1.33 -12.59
CA ASN A 185 -18.83 2.73 -12.60
C ASN A 185 -18.28 3.48 -11.38
N SER A 186 -18.55 4.78 -11.27
CA SER A 186 -18.11 5.61 -10.14
C SER A 186 -19.10 5.67 -8.97
N THR A 187 -20.23 4.95 -9.01
CA THR A 187 -21.27 5.05 -7.97
C THR A 187 -21.15 3.98 -6.91
N THR A 188 -21.28 4.34 -5.63
CA THR A 188 -21.37 3.38 -4.51
C THR A 188 -22.75 2.68 -4.50
N GLU A 189 -22.93 1.62 -3.69
CA GLU A 189 -24.23 0.92 -3.64
C GLU A 189 -25.37 1.82 -3.15
N GLU A 190 -25.09 2.79 -2.27
CA GLU A 190 -26.05 3.80 -1.79
C GLU A 190 -26.16 5.03 -2.71
N GLY A 191 -25.48 5.03 -3.86
CA GLY A 191 -25.66 6.02 -4.93
C GLY A 191 -24.82 7.30 -4.81
N LYS A 192 -23.74 7.31 -4.00
CA LYS A 192 -22.79 8.43 -4.00
C LYS A 192 -21.82 8.31 -5.18
N ASP A 193 -21.56 9.43 -5.86
CA ASP A 193 -20.62 9.49 -6.98
C ASP A 193 -19.20 9.79 -6.48
N LEU A 194 -18.28 8.85 -6.71
CA LEU A 194 -16.88 8.97 -6.29
C LEU A 194 -16.12 10.02 -7.11
N ASN A 195 -16.59 10.40 -8.29
CA ASN A 195 -15.99 11.49 -9.06
C ASN A 195 -16.20 12.86 -8.40
N ASP A 196 -17.14 12.98 -7.46
CA ASP A 196 -17.31 14.18 -6.65
C ASP A 196 -16.21 14.24 -5.58
N PRO A 197 -15.34 15.27 -5.58
CA PRO A 197 -14.31 15.41 -4.57
C PRO A 197 -14.87 15.44 -3.14
N ARG A 198 -16.11 15.92 -2.95
CA ARG A 198 -16.79 15.95 -1.64
C ARG A 198 -17.10 14.57 -1.09
N VAL A 199 -17.09 13.55 -1.94
CA VAL A 199 -17.25 12.15 -1.57
C VAL A 199 -15.89 11.48 -1.40
N LEU A 200 -14.93 11.70 -2.32
CA LEU A 200 -13.63 11.05 -2.22
C LEU A 200 -12.50 11.94 -2.73
N THR A 201 -11.48 12.10 -1.87
CA THR A 201 -10.16 12.62 -2.26
C THR A 201 -9.05 11.64 -1.92
N ASP A 202 -7.83 11.93 -2.36
CA ASP A 202 -6.64 11.12 -2.08
C ASP A 202 -5.43 12.03 -1.85
N VAL A 203 -4.74 11.82 -0.73
CA VAL A 203 -3.52 12.54 -0.36
C VAL A 203 -2.25 11.75 -0.67
N GLY A 204 -2.37 10.54 -1.21
CA GLY A 204 -1.25 9.68 -1.59
C GLY A 204 -0.75 8.80 -0.45
N ASP A 205 0.52 8.45 -0.52
CA ASP A 205 1.14 7.45 0.34
C ASP A 205 2.23 8.06 1.23
N VAL A 206 2.29 7.62 2.47
CA VAL A 206 3.46 7.82 3.32
C VAL A 206 4.64 7.06 2.68
N PRO A 207 5.80 7.70 2.44
CA PRO A 207 6.98 7.06 1.84
C PRO A 207 7.70 6.17 2.86
N VAL A 208 7.03 5.08 3.27
CA VAL A 208 7.47 4.17 4.34
C VAL A 208 8.82 3.54 4.03
N GLN A 209 9.05 3.15 2.77
CA GLN A 209 10.27 2.43 2.40
C GLN A 209 11.50 3.35 2.43
N GLU A 210 11.34 4.61 2.02
CA GLU A 210 12.37 5.65 2.08
C GLU A 210 12.73 5.99 3.54
N LEU A 211 11.72 6.09 4.41
CA LEU A 211 11.92 6.32 5.85
C LEU A 211 12.71 5.17 6.49
N ARG A 212 12.37 3.92 6.17
CA ARG A 212 13.09 2.75 6.67
C ARG A 212 14.51 2.64 6.11
N ASP A 213 14.72 2.96 4.84
CA ASP A 213 16.04 2.94 4.19
C ASP A 213 17.03 3.92 4.85
N CYS A 214 16.55 5.09 5.28
CA CYS A 214 17.38 6.03 6.04
C CYS A 214 17.61 5.65 7.52
N GLY A 215 17.16 4.47 7.95
CA GLY A 215 17.45 3.89 9.26
C GLY A 215 16.60 4.43 10.41
N VAL A 216 15.41 4.95 10.10
CA VAL A 216 14.41 5.33 11.12
C VAL A 216 13.89 4.05 11.79
N ASP A 217 13.88 4.04 13.13
CA ASP A 217 13.32 2.94 13.92
C ASP A 217 11.78 2.92 13.89
N ASP A 218 11.20 1.82 14.37
CA ASP A 218 9.75 1.64 14.33
C ASP A 218 8.99 2.62 15.23
N ASP A 219 9.53 3.01 16.39
CA ASP A 219 8.87 3.98 17.28
C ASP A 219 8.68 5.31 16.55
N ARG A 220 9.72 5.76 15.85
CA ARG A 220 9.70 6.99 15.07
C ARG A 220 8.90 6.84 13.79
N LEU A 221 8.95 5.70 13.10
CA LEU A 221 8.12 5.42 11.92
C LEU A 221 6.62 5.45 12.26
N MET A 222 6.21 4.79 13.35
CA MET A 222 4.83 4.80 13.83
C MET A 222 4.38 6.21 14.22
N SER A 223 5.28 7.03 14.78
CA SER A 223 5.01 8.44 15.07
C SER A 223 4.80 9.27 13.80
N ILE A 224 5.58 9.03 12.74
CA ILE A 224 5.40 9.70 11.44
C ILE A 224 4.06 9.33 10.80
N ILE A 225 3.62 8.06 10.92
CA ILE A 225 2.29 7.63 10.47
C ILE A 225 1.20 8.38 11.24
N THR A 226 1.32 8.45 12.58
CA THR A 226 0.41 9.23 13.44
C THR A 226 0.31 10.69 13.00
N GLU A 227 1.44 11.36 12.75
CA GLU A 227 1.45 12.74 12.29
C GLU A 227 0.88 12.91 10.87
N SER A 228 1.12 11.95 9.97
CA SER A 228 0.54 11.96 8.62
C SER A 228 -0.99 11.91 8.65
N VAL A 229 -1.58 11.14 9.56
CA VAL A 229 -3.03 11.10 9.77
C VAL A 229 -3.54 12.43 10.34
N LYS A 230 -2.83 13.03 11.31
CA LYS A 230 -3.19 14.34 11.87
C LYS A 230 -3.18 15.43 10.82
N LEU A 231 -2.20 15.43 9.90
CA LEU A 231 -2.14 16.38 8.77
C LEU A 231 -3.37 16.31 7.87
N VAL A 232 -3.95 15.12 7.66
CA VAL A 232 -5.23 14.99 6.94
C VAL A 232 -6.37 15.58 7.76
N MET A 233 -6.45 15.25 9.04
CA MET A 233 -7.52 15.74 9.94
C MET A 233 -7.45 17.24 10.26
N GLU A 234 -6.32 17.88 10.01
CA GLU A 234 -6.17 19.35 10.14
C GLU A 234 -6.90 20.12 9.05
N GLU A 235 -7.09 19.49 7.90
CA GLU A 235 -7.73 20.11 6.75
C GLU A 235 -9.22 19.80 6.74
N ASP A 236 -10.00 20.62 7.43
CA ASP A 236 -11.47 20.54 7.40
C ASP A 236 -12.01 20.62 5.95
N PRO A 237 -12.94 19.74 5.52
CA PRO A 237 -13.65 18.71 6.26
C PRO A 237 -13.13 17.27 6.05
N LEU A 238 -11.83 17.08 5.82
CA LEU A 238 -11.26 15.76 5.49
C LEU A 238 -11.33 14.78 6.68
N ARG A 239 -11.70 13.53 6.39
CA ARG A 239 -11.63 12.38 7.30
C ARG A 239 -10.75 11.27 6.70
N PRO A 240 -9.78 10.72 7.43
CA PRO A 240 -8.83 9.76 6.88
C PRO A 240 -9.46 8.38 6.70
N LEU A 241 -9.35 7.82 5.50
CA LEU A 241 -9.56 6.40 5.21
C LEU A 241 -8.20 5.82 4.79
N VAL A 242 -7.60 5.05 5.68
CA VAL A 242 -6.22 4.58 5.50
C VAL A 242 -6.18 3.31 4.69
N LEU A 243 -5.40 3.32 3.61
CA LEU A 243 -5.12 2.13 2.81
C LEU A 243 -3.88 1.47 3.36
N GLY A 244 -4.05 0.31 3.95
CA GLY A 244 -2.96 -0.35 4.63
C GLY A 244 -1.95 -0.99 3.72
N GLY A 245 -0.83 -1.30 4.34
CA GLY A 245 -0.32 -2.66 4.29
C GLY A 245 -0.83 -3.46 5.49
N ASP A 246 0.06 -3.96 6.33
CA ASP A 246 -0.26 -4.89 7.41
C ASP A 246 -1.04 -4.23 8.57
N HIS A 247 -1.65 -5.06 9.41
CA HIS A 247 -2.56 -4.61 10.49
C HIS A 247 -1.85 -3.83 11.62
N SER A 248 -0.52 -3.70 11.60
CA SER A 248 0.19 -2.92 12.62
C SER A 248 -0.12 -1.43 12.55
N ILE A 249 -0.51 -0.92 11.37
CA ILE A 249 -0.75 0.50 11.14
C ILE A 249 -1.99 1.02 11.86
N SER A 250 -2.94 0.16 12.24
CA SER A 250 -4.16 0.59 12.92
C SER A 250 -3.83 1.21 14.27
N PHE A 251 -2.76 0.76 14.95
CA PHE A 251 -2.30 1.37 16.20
C PHE A 251 -1.96 2.87 16.07
N PRO A 252 -0.96 3.29 15.25
CA PRO A 252 -0.63 4.71 15.11
C PRO A 252 -1.76 5.54 14.49
N VAL A 253 -2.64 4.95 13.68
CA VAL A 253 -3.79 5.65 13.06
C VAL A 253 -4.86 5.92 14.11
N VAL A 254 -5.31 4.92 14.87
CA VAL A 254 -6.29 5.09 15.94
C VAL A 254 -5.78 6.04 17.03
N ARG A 255 -4.49 5.94 17.38
CA ARG A 255 -3.82 6.90 18.29
C ARG A 255 -3.97 8.33 17.77
N ALA A 256 -3.67 8.58 16.49
CA ALA A 256 -3.78 9.91 15.89
C ALA A 256 -5.19 10.47 15.97
N VAL A 257 -6.19 9.66 15.62
CA VAL A 257 -7.60 10.04 15.61
C VAL A 257 -8.08 10.36 17.03
N SER A 258 -7.77 9.50 18.00
CA SER A 258 -8.15 9.72 19.39
C SER A 258 -7.51 10.97 19.99
N GLU A 259 -6.21 11.18 19.73
CA GLU A 259 -5.49 12.38 20.17
C GLU A 259 -6.06 13.64 19.55
N LYS A 260 -6.31 13.65 18.23
CA LYS A 260 -6.80 14.83 17.51
C LYS A 260 -8.23 15.22 17.91
N LEU A 261 -9.09 14.23 18.19
CA LEU A 261 -10.46 14.47 18.66
C LEU A 261 -10.55 14.74 20.18
N GLY A 262 -9.46 14.51 20.92
CA GLY A 262 -9.35 14.74 22.35
C GLY A 262 -10.17 13.75 23.18
N GLY A 263 -10.17 12.47 22.81
CA GLY A 263 -10.88 11.41 23.57
C GLY A 263 -10.95 10.07 22.84
N PRO A 264 -11.42 9.01 23.52
CA PRO A 264 -11.53 7.69 22.92
C PRO A 264 -12.61 7.64 21.83
N VAL A 265 -12.54 6.60 21.00
CA VAL A 265 -13.57 6.21 20.02
C VAL A 265 -14.13 4.83 20.37
N ASP A 266 -15.28 4.47 19.79
CA ASP A 266 -15.66 3.06 19.69
C ASP A 266 -15.07 2.47 18.40
N ILE A 267 -14.70 1.20 18.41
CA ILE A 267 -14.10 0.53 17.25
C ILE A 267 -14.94 -0.67 16.83
N LEU A 268 -15.30 -0.70 15.54
CA LEU A 268 -15.71 -1.91 14.84
C LEU A 268 -14.48 -2.49 14.12
N HIS A 269 -14.09 -3.70 14.50
CA HIS A 269 -12.95 -4.42 13.97
C HIS A 269 -13.46 -5.68 13.25
N LEU A 270 -13.30 -5.73 11.93
CA LEU A 270 -13.66 -6.88 11.10
C LEU A 270 -12.39 -7.66 10.78
N ASP A 271 -12.26 -8.88 11.28
CA ASP A 271 -11.03 -9.68 11.16
C ASP A 271 -11.28 -11.17 11.47
N ALA A 272 -10.48 -12.08 10.89
CA ALA A 272 -10.41 -13.47 11.32
C ALA A 272 -9.68 -13.66 12.68
N HIS A 273 -8.80 -12.73 13.02
CA HIS A 273 -7.87 -12.70 14.13
C HIS A 273 -8.21 -11.58 15.12
N PRO A 274 -7.90 -11.75 16.42
CA PRO A 274 -8.17 -10.70 17.41
C PRO A 274 -7.05 -9.65 17.50
N ASP A 275 -5.86 -9.90 16.95
CA ASP A 275 -4.72 -8.96 16.94
C ASP A 275 -4.40 -8.29 18.28
N ILE A 276 -4.57 -9.08 19.35
CA ILE A 276 -4.53 -8.63 20.75
C ILE A 276 -3.45 -9.32 21.58
N TYR A 277 -2.49 -9.99 20.93
CA TYR A 277 -1.32 -10.53 21.62
C TYR A 277 -0.59 -9.41 22.36
N HIS A 278 -0.10 -9.69 23.57
CA HIS A 278 0.63 -8.65 24.30
C HIS A 278 1.93 -8.27 23.57
N SER A 279 2.68 -9.25 23.07
CA SER A 279 3.83 -9.02 22.18
C SER A 279 4.10 -10.29 21.38
N PHE A 280 3.70 -10.29 20.11
CA PHE A 280 3.88 -11.45 19.24
C PHE A 280 5.33 -11.52 18.74
N GLU A 281 5.99 -12.66 18.97
CA GLU A 281 7.40 -12.91 18.60
C GLU A 281 8.40 -11.82 19.07
N GLY A 282 8.08 -11.14 20.18
CA GLY A 282 8.91 -10.06 20.73
C GLY A 282 8.79 -8.72 20.00
N ASN A 283 7.98 -8.61 18.95
CA ASN A 283 7.68 -7.36 18.27
C ASN A 283 6.40 -6.71 18.85
N LYS A 284 6.57 -5.62 19.62
CA LYS A 284 5.44 -4.85 20.17
C LYS A 284 4.54 -4.22 19.10
N TYR A 285 5.06 -4.04 17.89
CA TYR A 285 4.38 -3.54 16.71
C TYR A 285 3.97 -4.63 15.73
N SER A 286 4.03 -5.91 16.13
CA SER A 286 3.49 -6.98 15.30
C SER A 286 2.06 -6.64 14.89
N HIS A 287 1.70 -6.95 13.64
CA HIS A 287 0.33 -6.78 13.15
C HIS A 287 -0.68 -7.48 14.09
N ALA A 288 -0.33 -8.66 14.60
CA ALA A 288 -1.09 -9.44 15.58
C ALA A 288 -1.15 -8.84 17.01
N SER A 289 -0.63 -7.65 17.23
CA SER A 289 -0.57 -6.98 18.55
C SER A 289 -1.09 -5.54 18.52
N SER A 290 -1.58 -5.06 17.38
CA SER A 290 -2.03 -3.67 17.18
C SER A 290 -3.15 -3.29 18.15
N PHE A 291 -4.15 -4.15 18.37
CA PHE A 291 -5.26 -3.89 19.27
C PHE A 291 -4.88 -3.96 20.74
N ALA A 292 -3.87 -4.75 21.11
CA ALA A 292 -3.32 -4.69 22.47
C ALA A 292 -2.73 -3.29 22.73
N ARG A 293 -1.98 -2.72 21.78
CA ARG A 293 -1.45 -1.34 21.89
C ARG A 293 -2.55 -0.29 21.95
N ILE A 294 -3.61 -0.46 21.15
CA ILE A 294 -4.77 0.45 21.13
C ILE A 294 -5.46 0.47 22.51
N MET A 295 -5.74 -0.71 23.08
CA MET A 295 -6.43 -0.81 24.37
C MET A 295 -5.53 -0.38 25.54
N GLU A 296 -4.23 -0.67 25.51
CA GLU A 296 -3.26 -0.19 26.50
C GLU A 296 -3.16 1.34 26.54
N GLY A 297 -3.26 1.99 25.38
CA GLY A 297 -3.24 3.46 25.28
C GLY A 297 -4.56 4.15 25.60
N GLY A 298 -5.64 3.39 25.86
CA GLY A 298 -6.96 3.95 26.20
C GLY A 298 -7.63 4.71 25.04
N TYR A 299 -7.22 4.46 23.80
CA TYR A 299 -7.76 5.15 22.62
C TYR A 299 -9.14 4.63 22.21
N ALA A 300 -9.52 3.44 22.68
CA ALA A 300 -10.81 2.84 22.43
C ALA A 300 -11.60 2.64 23.73
N ARG A 301 -12.89 2.94 23.70
CA ARG A 301 -13.82 2.60 24.78
C ARG A 301 -14.40 1.21 24.58
N ARG A 302 -15.08 0.99 23.46
CA ARG A 302 -15.57 -0.33 23.02
C ARG A 302 -14.74 -0.82 21.85
N LEU A 303 -14.39 -2.10 21.86
CA LEU A 303 -13.79 -2.80 20.73
C LEU A 303 -14.68 -4.01 20.43
N LEU A 304 -15.33 -3.98 19.27
CA LEU A 304 -16.16 -5.07 18.77
C LEU A 304 -15.40 -5.77 17.67
N GLN A 305 -15.04 -7.04 17.90
CA GLN A 305 -14.32 -7.86 16.93
C GLN A 305 -15.29 -8.83 16.27
N VAL A 306 -15.41 -8.80 14.95
CA VAL A 306 -16.40 -9.59 14.20
C VAL A 306 -15.71 -10.35 13.08
N GLY A 307 -16.03 -11.63 12.94
CA GLY A 307 -15.37 -12.52 11.98
C GLY A 307 -14.33 -13.46 12.61
N ILE A 308 -14.15 -13.37 13.95
CA ILE A 308 -13.10 -14.08 14.68
C ILE A 308 -13.25 -15.59 14.52
N ARG A 309 -12.19 -16.23 14.07
CA ARG A 309 -12.14 -17.69 13.88
C ARG A 309 -10.76 -18.31 14.08
N SER A 310 -9.73 -17.48 14.20
CA SER A 310 -8.40 -17.89 14.67
C SER A 310 -8.07 -17.15 15.97
N ILE A 311 -8.38 -17.78 17.11
CA ILE A 311 -8.20 -17.18 18.42
C ILE A 311 -7.66 -18.19 19.44
N THR A 312 -6.54 -17.83 20.06
CA THR A 312 -5.90 -18.63 21.12
C THR A 312 -6.45 -18.33 22.50
N LYS A 313 -6.00 -19.09 23.51
CA LYS A 313 -6.30 -18.81 24.91
C LYS A 313 -5.85 -17.40 25.33
N GLU A 314 -4.65 -16.97 24.92
CA GLU A 314 -4.15 -15.62 25.19
C GLU A 314 -5.07 -14.56 24.59
N GLY A 315 -5.51 -14.73 23.34
CA GLY A 315 -6.45 -13.79 22.69
C GLY A 315 -7.76 -13.62 23.46
N ARG A 316 -8.28 -14.69 24.08
CA ARG A 316 -9.48 -14.65 24.94
C ARG A 316 -9.21 -13.98 26.29
N GLU A 317 -8.06 -14.27 26.90
CA GLU A 317 -7.66 -13.69 28.18
C GLU A 317 -7.43 -12.18 28.06
N GLN A 318 -6.76 -11.75 26.99
CA GLN A 318 -6.58 -10.34 26.64
C GLN A 318 -7.92 -9.67 26.30
N GLY A 319 -8.79 -10.35 25.53
CA GLY A 319 -10.15 -9.86 25.27
C GLY A 319 -10.92 -9.61 26.55
N LYS A 320 -10.90 -10.55 27.50
CA LYS A 320 -11.50 -10.39 28.83
C LYS A 320 -10.86 -9.26 29.63
N ARG A 321 -9.53 -9.15 29.62
CA ARG A 321 -8.78 -8.11 30.33
C ARG A 321 -9.18 -6.71 29.90
N PHE A 322 -9.35 -6.49 28.60
CA PHE A 322 -9.67 -5.19 28.03
C PHE A 322 -11.18 -4.94 27.82
N GLY A 323 -12.04 -5.91 28.13
CA GLY A 323 -13.49 -5.77 27.96
C GLY A 323 -13.93 -5.79 26.50
N VAL A 324 -13.24 -6.56 25.65
CA VAL A 324 -13.51 -6.68 24.21
C VAL A 324 -14.72 -7.56 23.94
N GLU A 325 -15.57 -7.12 23.01
CA GLU A 325 -16.73 -7.88 22.52
C GLU A 325 -16.30 -8.75 21.32
N GLN A 326 -15.97 -10.02 21.57
CA GLN A 326 -15.42 -10.95 20.56
C GLN A 326 -16.51 -11.84 19.95
N TYR A 327 -16.95 -11.52 18.73
CA TYR A 327 -17.95 -12.27 17.97
C TYR A 327 -17.29 -13.28 17.03
N GLU A 328 -17.30 -14.54 17.47
CA GLU A 328 -16.70 -15.64 16.73
C GLU A 328 -17.64 -16.19 15.63
N MET A 329 -17.07 -16.61 14.50
CA MET A 329 -17.84 -17.14 13.36
C MET A 329 -18.72 -18.33 13.72
N ARG A 330 -18.29 -19.15 14.69
CA ARG A 330 -19.08 -20.31 15.18
C ARG A 330 -20.43 -19.94 15.80
N THR A 331 -20.65 -18.68 16.18
CA THR A 331 -21.94 -18.18 16.69
C THR A 331 -22.61 -17.15 15.77
N PHE A 332 -22.05 -16.92 14.57
CA PHE A 332 -22.52 -15.87 13.66
C PHE A 332 -24.02 -15.98 13.34
N SER A 333 -24.56 -17.19 13.11
CA SER A 333 -25.99 -17.37 12.84
C SER A 333 -26.91 -16.82 13.93
N ARG A 334 -26.48 -16.89 15.21
CA ARG A 334 -27.20 -16.33 16.34
C ARG A 334 -26.96 -14.83 16.47
N ASP A 335 -25.73 -14.39 16.23
CA ASP A 335 -25.28 -13.01 16.48
C ASP A 335 -25.61 -12.07 15.30
N ARG A 336 -25.92 -12.60 14.12
CA ARG A 336 -26.15 -11.85 12.87
C ARG A 336 -27.14 -10.70 13.03
N GLN A 337 -28.28 -10.95 13.65
CA GLN A 337 -29.31 -9.90 13.82
C GLN A 337 -28.78 -8.71 14.64
N LEU A 338 -27.96 -8.97 15.66
CA LEU A 338 -27.32 -7.93 16.46
C LEU A 338 -26.25 -7.19 15.64
N LEU A 339 -25.41 -7.93 14.93
CA LEU A 339 -24.29 -7.40 14.13
C LEU A 339 -24.77 -6.54 12.94
N GLU A 340 -25.90 -6.89 12.33
CA GLU A 340 -26.54 -6.09 11.27
C GLU A 340 -27.36 -4.91 11.83
N ASN A 341 -27.38 -4.66 13.15
CA ASN A 341 -28.11 -3.54 13.78
C ASN A 341 -27.25 -2.77 14.80
N LEU A 342 -25.93 -2.75 14.61
CA LEU A 342 -24.99 -2.12 15.54
C LEU A 342 -25.21 -0.61 15.68
N LYS A 343 -25.03 -0.13 16.91
CA LYS A 343 -24.98 1.29 17.26
C LYS A 343 -23.73 1.54 18.10
N LEU A 344 -22.87 2.44 17.64
CA LEU A 344 -21.58 2.77 18.24
C LEU A 344 -21.37 4.29 18.29
N GLY A 345 -20.45 4.75 19.15
CA GLY A 345 -19.99 6.13 19.20
C GLY A 345 -20.76 7.05 20.16
N GLU A 346 -21.89 6.62 20.72
CA GLU A 346 -22.66 7.43 21.67
C GLU A 346 -21.86 7.66 22.97
N GLY A 347 -21.63 8.93 23.34
CA GLY A 347 -20.86 9.30 24.53
C GLY A 347 -19.33 9.27 24.37
N VAL A 348 -18.82 9.11 23.15
CA VAL A 348 -17.39 9.20 22.80
C VAL A 348 -17.18 10.05 21.55
N LYS A 349 -15.95 10.16 21.04
CA LYS A 349 -15.61 11.08 19.95
C LYS A 349 -16.06 10.62 18.56
N GLY A 350 -16.48 9.38 18.41
CA GLY A 350 -16.94 8.81 17.16
C GLY A 350 -16.71 7.31 17.08
N VAL A 351 -16.77 6.80 15.86
CA VAL A 351 -16.54 5.40 15.51
C VAL A 351 -15.35 5.30 14.57
N TYR A 352 -14.42 4.42 14.88
CA TYR A 352 -13.39 3.95 13.96
C TYR A 352 -13.80 2.59 13.39
N ILE A 353 -13.58 2.37 12.11
CA ILE A 353 -13.81 1.06 11.48
C ILE A 353 -12.48 0.54 10.97
N SER A 354 -12.09 -0.64 11.41
CA SER A 354 -10.91 -1.34 10.91
C SER A 354 -11.35 -2.60 10.19
N VAL A 355 -10.89 -2.77 8.95
CA VAL A 355 -11.24 -3.91 8.10
C VAL A 355 -9.98 -4.63 7.67
N ASP A 356 -9.67 -5.73 8.34
CA ASP A 356 -8.81 -6.75 7.77
C ASP A 356 -9.57 -7.43 6.63
N VAL A 357 -8.96 -7.49 5.46
CA VAL A 357 -9.57 -8.16 4.31
C VAL A 357 -9.79 -9.65 4.57
N ASP A 358 -9.02 -10.26 5.47
CA ASP A 358 -9.17 -11.66 5.86
C ASP A 358 -10.39 -11.93 6.76
N CYS A 359 -11.14 -10.92 7.19
CA CYS A 359 -12.44 -11.12 7.83
C CYS A 359 -13.39 -11.92 6.92
N LEU A 360 -13.22 -11.74 5.61
CA LEU A 360 -13.91 -12.47 4.55
C LEU A 360 -13.39 -13.90 4.43
N ASP A 361 -14.28 -14.80 4.02
CA ASP A 361 -13.85 -16.14 3.65
C ASP A 361 -12.84 -16.07 2.49
N PRO A 362 -11.78 -16.90 2.47
CA PRO A 362 -10.80 -16.95 1.38
C PRO A 362 -11.42 -17.25 0.01
N ALA A 363 -12.64 -17.78 -0.07
CA ALA A 363 -13.40 -17.88 -1.30
C ALA A 363 -13.71 -16.50 -1.93
N PHE A 364 -13.90 -15.45 -1.11
CA PHE A 364 -14.12 -14.08 -1.55
C PHE A 364 -12.83 -13.26 -1.57
N ALA A 365 -11.92 -13.51 -0.64
CA ALA A 365 -10.67 -12.75 -0.49
C ALA A 365 -9.43 -13.66 -0.38
N PRO A 366 -9.01 -14.35 -1.46
CA PRO A 366 -7.82 -15.20 -1.43
C PRO A 366 -6.50 -14.41 -1.33
N GLY A 367 -6.52 -13.12 -1.68
CA GLY A 367 -5.36 -12.24 -1.67
C GLY A 367 -5.03 -11.72 -0.29
N VAL A 368 -4.78 -12.62 0.67
CA VAL A 368 -4.39 -12.30 2.05
C VAL A 368 -3.19 -13.14 2.46
N SER A 369 -2.46 -12.69 3.48
CA SER A 369 -1.33 -13.44 4.04
C SER A 369 -1.80 -14.66 4.85
N HIS A 370 -2.93 -14.55 5.54
CA HIS A 370 -3.46 -15.54 6.47
C HIS A 370 -4.77 -16.14 5.92
N ILE A 371 -4.67 -17.30 5.27
CA ILE A 371 -5.85 -18.00 4.73
C ILE A 371 -6.53 -18.76 5.87
N GLU A 372 -7.70 -18.28 6.29
CA GLU A 372 -8.50 -18.89 7.36
C GLU A 372 -9.94 -19.18 6.87
N PRO A 373 -10.29 -20.43 6.52
CA PRO A 373 -11.62 -20.81 6.03
C PRO A 373 -12.76 -20.60 7.04
N GLY A 374 -13.99 -20.46 6.55
CA GLY A 374 -15.18 -20.26 7.37
C GLY A 374 -15.43 -18.81 7.76
N GLY A 375 -15.07 -17.88 6.87
CA GLY A 375 -15.19 -16.44 7.08
C GLY A 375 -16.53 -15.84 6.63
N LEU A 376 -16.62 -14.51 6.70
CA LEU A 376 -17.80 -13.76 6.27
C LEU A 376 -17.92 -13.77 4.74
N SER A 377 -19.15 -13.71 4.22
CA SER A 377 -19.31 -13.31 2.83
C SER A 377 -19.15 -11.81 2.66
N PHE A 378 -18.86 -11.38 1.43
CA PHE A 378 -18.80 -9.95 1.11
C PHE A 378 -20.10 -9.21 1.49
N ARG A 379 -21.25 -9.85 1.29
CA ARG A 379 -22.55 -9.27 1.62
C ARG A 379 -22.79 -9.19 3.12
N ASP A 380 -22.27 -10.13 3.91
CA ASP A 380 -22.36 -10.04 5.38
C ASP A 380 -21.63 -8.79 5.89
N VAL A 381 -20.42 -8.52 5.37
CA VAL A 381 -19.68 -7.30 5.70
C VAL A 381 -20.45 -6.05 5.28
N LEU A 382 -20.98 -5.99 4.06
CA LEU A 382 -21.77 -4.84 3.62
C LEU A 382 -23.03 -4.61 4.46
N ASN A 383 -23.74 -5.67 4.84
CA ASN A 383 -24.92 -5.55 5.71
C ASN A 383 -24.56 -4.93 7.07
N ILE A 384 -23.41 -5.30 7.64
CA ILE A 384 -22.91 -4.71 8.89
C ILE A 384 -22.56 -3.23 8.67
N LEU A 385 -21.78 -2.90 7.63
CA LEU A 385 -21.31 -1.53 7.36
C LEU A 385 -22.47 -0.58 7.02
N HIS A 386 -23.38 -0.97 6.12
CA HIS A 386 -24.54 -0.16 5.72
C HIS A 386 -25.49 0.10 6.89
N ASN A 387 -25.72 -0.88 7.77
CA ASN A 387 -26.67 -0.72 8.88
C ASN A 387 -26.06 -0.16 10.17
N LEU A 388 -24.73 -0.10 10.30
CA LEU A 388 -24.05 0.51 11.45
C LEU A 388 -24.51 1.95 11.66
N LYS A 389 -24.95 2.28 12.88
CA LYS A 389 -25.29 3.65 13.28
C LYS A 389 -24.19 4.22 14.17
N GLY A 390 -23.61 5.34 13.75
CA GLY A 390 -22.57 6.05 14.49
C GLY A 390 -21.87 7.08 13.60
N ASP A 391 -21.18 8.04 14.20
CA ASP A 391 -20.37 9.00 13.45
C ASP A 391 -19.01 8.37 13.11
N VAL A 392 -18.82 7.92 11.86
CA VAL A 392 -17.55 7.29 11.43
C VAL A 392 -16.51 8.36 11.16
N VAL A 393 -15.56 8.52 12.09
CA VAL A 393 -14.57 9.60 12.07
C VAL A 393 -13.32 9.27 11.25
N ALA A 394 -13.00 7.99 11.13
CA ALA A 394 -11.89 7.46 10.35
C ALA A 394 -12.07 5.95 10.16
N ALA A 395 -11.35 5.38 9.21
CA ALA A 395 -11.31 3.94 9.02
C ALA A 395 -9.98 3.50 8.38
N ASP A 396 -9.69 2.20 8.41
CA ASP A 396 -8.65 1.57 7.61
C ASP A 396 -9.16 0.32 6.89
N LEU A 397 -8.47 -0.02 5.80
CA LEU A 397 -8.57 -1.31 5.13
C LEU A 397 -7.16 -1.88 4.95
N VAL A 398 -6.89 -3.03 5.56
CA VAL A 398 -5.53 -3.58 5.75
C VAL A 398 -5.43 -5.02 5.22
N GLU A 399 -4.21 -5.55 5.18
CA GLU A 399 -3.88 -6.97 4.94
C GLU A 399 -4.29 -7.56 3.57
N PHE A 400 -4.82 -6.73 2.66
CA PHE A 400 -4.82 -7.09 1.24
C PHE A 400 -3.38 -7.35 0.79
N ASN A 401 -3.09 -8.56 0.32
CA ASN A 401 -1.79 -8.97 -0.17
C ASN A 401 -1.87 -9.23 -1.70
N PRO A 402 -1.45 -8.26 -2.54
CA PRO A 402 -1.50 -8.41 -4.00
C PRO A 402 -0.67 -9.56 -4.55
N GLN A 403 0.30 -10.09 -3.79
CA GLN A 403 1.15 -11.22 -4.22
C GLN A 403 0.46 -12.57 -4.00
N ARG A 404 -0.64 -12.58 -3.25
CA ARG A 404 -1.47 -13.77 -2.96
C ARG A 404 -2.79 -13.75 -3.71
N ASP A 405 -3.11 -12.63 -4.35
CA ASP A 405 -4.34 -12.49 -5.12
C ASP A 405 -4.35 -13.37 -6.37
N THR A 406 -5.55 -13.57 -6.90
CA THR A 406 -5.78 -14.16 -8.21
C THR A 406 -5.10 -13.36 -9.32
N VAL A 407 -4.88 -14.01 -10.47
CA VAL A 407 -4.25 -13.36 -11.64
C VAL A 407 -5.06 -12.17 -12.17
N ASP A 408 -6.36 -12.15 -11.95
CA ASP A 408 -7.28 -11.10 -12.39
C ASP A 408 -7.49 -9.99 -11.33
N GLY A 409 -6.84 -10.09 -10.15
CA GLY A 409 -6.96 -9.08 -9.10
C GLY A 409 -8.30 -9.06 -8.37
N MET A 410 -8.93 -10.22 -8.16
CA MET A 410 -10.23 -10.34 -7.50
C MET A 410 -10.26 -9.66 -6.11
N THR A 411 -9.22 -9.87 -5.29
CA THR A 411 -9.16 -9.30 -3.94
C THR A 411 -8.87 -7.80 -3.99
N ALA A 412 -8.15 -7.32 -5.02
CA ALA A 412 -8.04 -5.88 -5.28
C ALA A 412 -9.43 -5.24 -5.49
N MET A 413 -10.32 -5.89 -6.24
CA MET A 413 -11.70 -5.42 -6.44
C MET A 413 -12.54 -5.48 -5.15
N VAL A 414 -12.35 -6.51 -4.33
CA VAL A 414 -12.96 -6.62 -3.00
C VAL A 414 -12.52 -5.46 -2.10
N ALA A 415 -11.21 -5.24 -2.00
CA ALA A 415 -10.62 -4.15 -1.22
C ALA A 415 -11.11 -2.78 -1.71
N ALA A 416 -11.09 -2.55 -3.03
CA ALA A 416 -11.61 -1.32 -3.63
C ALA A 416 -13.08 -1.10 -3.32
N LYS A 417 -13.92 -2.13 -3.41
CA LYS A 417 -15.35 -1.99 -3.12
C LYS A 417 -15.60 -1.72 -1.62
N LEU A 418 -14.86 -2.36 -0.71
CA LEU A 418 -14.93 -2.03 0.72
C LEU A 418 -14.54 -0.56 0.98
N VAL A 419 -13.47 -0.07 0.34
CA VAL A 419 -13.07 1.35 0.42
C VAL A 419 -14.17 2.28 -0.09
N ARG A 420 -14.84 1.94 -1.19
CA ARG A 420 -15.96 2.73 -1.75
C ARG A 420 -17.16 2.79 -0.81
N GLU A 421 -17.51 1.69 -0.15
CA GLU A 421 -18.63 1.66 0.78
C GLU A 421 -18.30 2.34 2.12
N LEU A 422 -17.06 2.22 2.62
CA LEU A 422 -16.57 3.01 3.76
C LEU A 422 -16.58 4.51 3.44
N THR A 423 -16.16 4.87 2.22
CA THR A 423 -16.22 6.25 1.70
C THR A 423 -17.65 6.80 1.74
N ALA A 424 -18.62 6.03 1.25
CA ALA A 424 -20.03 6.41 1.28
C ALA A 424 -20.54 6.60 2.72
N LYS A 425 -20.09 5.75 3.65
CA LYS A 425 -20.49 5.83 5.06
C LYS A 425 -19.93 7.07 5.77
N MET A 426 -18.70 7.46 5.43
CA MET A 426 -17.97 8.53 6.10
C MET A 426 -18.29 9.93 5.56
N SER A 427 -18.41 10.07 4.24
CA SER A 427 -18.62 11.37 3.60
C SER A 427 -20.08 11.82 3.72
N LYS A 428 -20.35 13.07 4.06
CA LYS A 428 -21.72 13.57 4.29
C LYS A 428 -21.85 15.08 4.28
#